data_AF-A0A7V8Y323-F1
#
_entry.id   AF-A0A7V8Y323-F1
#
_cell.length_a   1.000
_cell.length_b   1.000
_cell.length_c   1.000
_cell.angle_alpha   90.00
_cell.angle_beta   90.00
_cell.angle_gamma   90.00
#
_symmetry.space_group_name_H-M   'P 1'
#
loop_
_entity.id
_entity.type
_entity.pdbx_description
1 polymer ?
#
loop_
_entity_poly.entity_id
_entity_poly.type
_entity_poly.pdbx_seq_one_letter_code
_entity_poly.pdbx_strand_id
1 'polypeptide(L)'
;MGLRESLADPWAGLIAAVAGGLTWAVIPATGGLAIPLGLGVAAAVYGVKVAASTLLSRGEDAPSTPELTPPPRGTAAYGWLDRTERASRTLRDLVASATDGATRERLNTVSEQASMTLNGMRRLASRATAVERAMARIPASDLADDRGRLAAAVDSAGTDELQAEHQNALDSVQQQLAVYRRLSAARDSLLARMQSTTLGLEGLNARAVELLAMSSSEGGHADARLLDELSDELEAMRVGQVEVEELTRRTLAPGEGSPPGAPRGAV
;
A
#
# COMPACT_ATOMS: atom_id res chain seq x y z
N MET A 1 -9.42 18.14 -22.26
CA MET A 1 -9.47 18.32 -20.79
C MET A 1 -9.54 16.93 -20.17
N GLY A 2 -8.61 16.41 -19.38
CA GLY A 2 -7.31 16.89 -18.95
C GLY A 2 -6.27 15.76 -18.86
N LEU A 3 -5.18 15.87 -19.65
CA LEU A 3 -3.89 15.23 -19.35
C LEU A 3 -3.29 15.71 -18.02
N ARG A 4 -3.89 16.73 -17.40
CA ARG A 4 -3.55 17.25 -16.07
C ARG A 4 -4.17 16.44 -14.92
N GLU A 5 -5.19 15.61 -15.17
CA GLU A 5 -5.79 14.77 -14.13
C GLU A 5 -5.12 13.40 -14.00
N SER A 6 -4.39 12.91 -15.02
CA SER A 6 -3.58 11.68 -14.86
C SER A 6 -2.28 11.91 -14.09
N LEU A 7 -1.92 13.16 -13.81
CA LEU A 7 -0.84 13.54 -12.89
C LEU A 7 -1.34 13.66 -11.44
N ALA A 8 -2.64 13.43 -11.19
CA ALA A 8 -3.24 13.40 -9.86
C ALA A 8 -3.37 11.98 -9.28
N ASP A 9 -2.67 11.00 -9.84
CA ASP A 9 -2.45 9.72 -9.16
C ASP A 9 -1.09 9.75 -8.44
N PRO A 10 -1.07 9.95 -7.11
CA PRO A 10 0.15 10.11 -6.33
C PRO A 10 1.09 8.88 -6.36
N TRP A 11 0.65 7.76 -6.94
CA TRP A 11 1.43 6.52 -7.02
C TRP A 11 1.84 6.13 -8.45
N ALA A 12 1.24 6.71 -9.49
CA ALA A 12 1.66 6.47 -10.88
C ALA A 12 3.08 7.00 -11.13
N GLY A 13 3.44 8.12 -10.51
CA GLY A 13 4.79 8.67 -10.54
C GLY A 13 5.82 7.82 -9.77
N LEU A 14 5.42 7.11 -8.71
CA LEU A 14 6.32 6.27 -7.91
C LEU A 14 6.63 4.93 -8.60
N ILE A 15 5.66 4.36 -9.32
CA ILE A 15 5.91 3.17 -10.16
C ILE A 15 6.74 3.57 -11.40
N ALA A 16 6.49 4.74 -11.99
CA ALA A 16 7.30 5.27 -13.09
C ALA A 16 8.74 5.65 -12.66
N ALA A 17 8.92 6.19 -11.44
CA ALA A 17 10.23 6.55 -10.91
C ALA A 17 11.06 5.31 -10.49
N VAL A 18 10.43 4.26 -9.96
CA VAL A 18 11.11 3.00 -9.65
C VAL A 18 11.43 2.18 -10.91
N ALA A 19 10.65 2.33 -11.99
CA ALA A 19 10.92 1.67 -13.28
C ALA A 19 11.85 2.46 -14.22
N GLY A 20 11.99 3.78 -14.06
CA GLY A 20 12.78 4.65 -14.94
C GLY A 20 14.14 5.11 -14.39
N GLY A 21 14.45 4.82 -13.13
CA GLY A 21 15.59 5.43 -12.43
C GLY A 21 16.83 4.55 -12.29
N LEU A 22 17.43 4.03 -13.37
CA LEU A 22 18.81 3.49 -13.36
C LEU A 22 19.43 3.45 -14.79
N THR A 23 19.38 4.55 -15.55
CA THR A 23 19.95 4.56 -16.92
C THR A 23 21.09 5.52 -17.21
N TRP A 24 21.67 6.27 -16.25
CA TRP A 24 22.97 6.89 -16.56
C TRP A 24 23.78 7.36 -15.35
N ALA A 25 24.95 6.74 -15.15
CA ALA A 25 26.22 7.40 -14.81
C ALA A 25 27.35 6.36 -14.70
N VAL A 26 27.81 5.82 -15.83
CA VAL A 26 29.18 5.31 -15.95
C VAL A 26 29.87 6.18 -16.98
N ILE A 27 30.49 7.25 -16.51
CA ILE A 27 31.50 8.00 -17.26
C ILE A 27 32.85 7.49 -16.75
N PRO A 28 33.55 6.59 -17.47
CA PRO A 28 34.95 6.36 -17.19
C PRO A 28 35.74 7.56 -17.71
N ALA A 29 36.41 8.25 -16.79
CA ALA A 29 37.37 9.30 -17.07
C ALA A 29 38.66 8.69 -17.66
N THR A 30 38.62 8.23 -18.90
CA THR A 30 39.82 7.92 -19.68
C THR A 30 39.55 8.21 -21.15
N GLY A 31 40.20 9.24 -21.68
CA GLY A 31 40.12 9.60 -23.09
C GLY A 31 40.71 8.49 -23.97
N GLY A 32 39.98 8.14 -25.04
CA GLY A 32 40.49 7.27 -26.09
C GLY A 32 39.40 6.57 -26.89
N LEU A 33 39.16 7.04 -28.12
CA LEU A 33 38.57 6.35 -29.28
C LEU A 33 37.29 5.50 -29.07
N ALA A 34 36.17 6.06 -29.52
CA ALA A 34 34.89 5.38 -29.66
C ALA A 34 34.93 4.27 -30.72
N ILE A 35 34.66 3.03 -30.30
CA ILE A 35 34.21 1.93 -31.17
C ILE A 35 32.93 1.35 -30.54
N PRO A 36 31.77 1.35 -31.23
CA PRO A 36 30.53 0.83 -30.69
C PRO A 36 30.44 -0.68 -30.94
N LEU A 37 30.68 -1.51 -29.91
CA LEU A 37 30.46 -2.96 -29.96
C LEU A 37 29.57 -3.42 -28.80
N GLY A 38 28.28 -3.64 -29.13
CA GLY A 38 27.31 -4.54 -28.48
C GLY A 38 26.82 -4.15 -27.07
N LEU A 39 25.58 -3.77 -26.80
CA LEU A 39 24.29 -4.09 -27.44
C LEU A 39 24.16 -5.58 -27.78
N GLY A 40 24.00 -6.43 -26.76
CA GLY A 40 23.85 -7.88 -26.99
C GLY A 40 23.09 -8.71 -25.96
N VAL A 41 23.05 -8.37 -24.67
CA VAL A 41 22.49 -9.30 -23.66
C VAL A 41 21.43 -8.72 -22.73
N ALA A 42 21.25 -7.39 -22.65
CA ALA A 42 20.21 -6.80 -21.77
C ALA A 42 18.80 -6.70 -22.39
N ALA A 43 18.65 -6.94 -23.70
CA ALA A 43 17.35 -6.82 -24.39
C ALA A 43 16.53 -8.13 -24.42
N ALA A 44 17.12 -9.28 -24.09
CA ALA A 44 16.48 -10.59 -24.28
C ALA A 44 15.58 -11.06 -23.13
N VAL A 45 15.58 -10.39 -21.96
CA VAL A 45 14.69 -10.73 -20.83
C VAL A 45 13.66 -9.62 -20.52
N TYR A 46 13.80 -8.43 -21.11
CA TYR A 46 12.88 -7.30 -20.88
C TYR A 46 11.88 -7.04 -22.02
N GLY A 47 12.02 -7.72 -23.17
CA GLY A 47 11.21 -7.48 -24.38
C GLY A 47 9.86 -8.24 -24.47
N VAL A 48 9.59 -9.22 -23.61
CA VAL A 48 8.41 -10.10 -23.77
C VAL A 48 7.15 -9.57 -23.06
N LYS A 49 7.23 -8.53 -22.22
CA LYS A 49 6.04 -8.00 -21.52
C LYS A 49 5.64 -6.58 -21.91
N VAL A 50 6.55 -5.79 -22.48
CA VAL A 50 6.29 -4.37 -22.82
C VAL A 50 5.90 -4.20 -24.29
N ALA A 51 6.13 -5.21 -25.15
CA ALA A 51 5.74 -5.17 -26.57
C ALA A 51 4.28 -5.62 -26.82
N ALA A 52 3.59 -6.21 -25.84
CA ALA A 52 2.18 -6.55 -25.96
C ALA A 52 1.24 -5.36 -25.67
N SER A 53 1.72 -4.33 -24.96
CA SER A 53 0.87 -3.21 -24.51
C SER A 53 0.85 -2.01 -25.46
N THR A 54 1.70 -1.98 -26.49
CA THR A 54 1.79 -0.84 -27.41
C THR A 54 1.16 -1.10 -28.78
N LEU A 55 0.79 -2.36 -29.09
CA LEU A 55 0.09 -2.73 -30.33
C LEU A 55 -1.41 -3.02 -30.13
N LEU A 56 -1.92 -3.01 -28.89
CA LEU A 56 -3.36 -3.11 -28.59
C LEU A 56 -4.08 -1.75 -28.46
N SER A 57 -3.41 -0.63 -28.79
CA SER A 57 -4.02 0.71 -28.76
C SER A 57 -4.64 1.13 -30.09
N ARG A 58 -5.44 0.23 -30.69
CA ARG A 58 -6.38 0.58 -31.75
C ARG A 58 -7.63 -0.31 -31.65
N GLY A 59 -8.34 -0.14 -30.55
CA GLY A 59 -9.67 -0.67 -30.32
C GLY A 59 -10.24 0.09 -29.12
N GLU A 60 -11.34 0.79 -29.34
CA GLU A 60 -12.09 1.47 -28.29
C GLU A 60 -12.58 0.45 -27.27
N ASP A 61 -11.97 0.42 -26.08
CA ASP A 61 -12.52 -0.28 -24.93
C ASP A 61 -12.36 0.60 -23.68
N ALA A 62 -13.45 0.74 -22.94
CA ALA A 62 -13.58 1.51 -21.71
C ALA A 62 -12.46 1.18 -20.70
N PRO A 63 -12.05 2.12 -19.84
CA PRO A 63 -11.00 1.88 -18.84
C PRO A 63 -11.40 0.68 -17.98
N SER A 64 -10.69 -0.43 -18.15
CA SER A 64 -10.86 -1.64 -17.36
C SER A 64 -10.50 -1.30 -15.91
N THR A 65 -11.51 -1.20 -15.04
CA THR A 65 -11.29 -1.15 -13.59
C THR A 65 -10.41 -2.34 -13.21
N PRO A 66 -9.25 -2.14 -12.57
CA PRO A 66 -8.36 -3.24 -12.23
C PRO A 66 -9.12 -4.29 -11.44
N GLU A 67 -9.17 -5.51 -11.98
CA GLU A 67 -9.93 -6.61 -11.40
C GLU A 67 -9.41 -6.88 -9.99
N LEU A 68 -10.29 -6.69 -8.99
CA LEU A 68 -9.93 -6.85 -7.59
C LEU A 68 -9.70 -8.34 -7.33
N THR A 69 -8.44 -8.75 -7.25
CA THR A 69 -8.14 -10.14 -6.86
C THR A 69 -8.45 -10.32 -5.37
N PRO A 70 -9.39 -11.21 -5.01
CA PRO A 70 -9.70 -11.45 -3.61
C PRO A 70 -8.48 -12.02 -2.86
N PRO A 71 -8.31 -11.71 -1.56
CA PRO A 71 -7.23 -12.28 -0.76
C PRO A 71 -7.41 -13.80 -0.62
N PRO A 72 -6.32 -14.59 -0.69
CA PRO A 72 -6.39 -16.04 -0.45
C PRO A 72 -6.96 -16.35 0.94
N ARG A 73 -7.72 -17.45 1.03
CA ARG A 73 -8.23 -17.94 2.32
C ARG A 73 -7.07 -18.26 3.27
N GLY A 74 -7.28 -18.00 4.56
CA GLY A 74 -6.27 -18.22 5.61
C GLY A 74 -5.28 -17.06 5.79
N THR A 75 -5.30 -16.05 4.92
CA THR A 75 -4.52 -14.81 5.12
C THR A 75 -5.18 -13.88 6.14
N ALA A 76 -4.40 -13.03 6.80
CA ALA A 76 -4.93 -12.02 7.71
C ALA A 76 -5.87 -11.04 6.98
N ALA A 77 -5.53 -10.63 5.75
CA ALA A 77 -6.36 -9.77 4.93
C ALA A 77 -7.75 -10.38 4.64
N TYR A 78 -7.81 -11.69 4.36
CA TYR A 78 -9.09 -12.39 4.21
C TYR A 78 -9.91 -12.36 5.50
N GLY A 79 -9.29 -12.64 6.65
CA GLY A 79 -9.99 -12.64 7.93
C GLY A 79 -10.63 -11.28 8.28
N TRP A 80 -9.91 -10.18 8.05
CA TRP A 80 -10.45 -8.83 8.27
C TRP A 80 -11.55 -8.47 7.27
N LEU A 81 -11.38 -8.81 5.99
CA LEU A 81 -12.40 -8.55 4.98
C LEU A 81 -13.69 -9.32 5.27
N ASP A 82 -13.61 -10.60 5.62
CA ASP A 82 -14.78 -11.42 5.96
C ASP A 82 -15.54 -10.86 7.17
N ARG A 83 -14.83 -10.43 8.22
CA ARG A 83 -15.45 -9.78 9.38
C ARG A 83 -16.16 -8.49 9.00
N THR A 84 -15.55 -7.65 8.16
CA THR A 84 -16.19 -6.42 7.65
C THR A 84 -17.43 -6.72 6.82
N GLU A 85 -17.40 -7.77 5.98
CA GLU A 85 -18.57 -8.21 5.21
C GLU A 85 -19.69 -8.73 6.11
N ARG A 86 -19.36 -9.41 7.21
CA ARG A 86 -20.32 -9.82 8.24
C ARG A 86 -20.91 -8.61 8.95
N ALA A 87 -20.08 -7.66 9.38
CA ALA A 87 -20.55 -6.45 10.05
C ALA A 87 -21.52 -5.65 9.16
N SER A 88 -21.20 -5.46 7.88
CA SER A 88 -22.10 -4.78 6.92
C SER A 88 -23.41 -5.54 6.67
N ARG A 89 -23.40 -6.88 6.71
CA ARG A 89 -24.62 -7.69 6.64
C ARG A 89 -25.49 -7.48 7.88
N THR A 90 -24.90 -7.57 9.07
CA THR A 90 -25.61 -7.33 10.32
C THR A 90 -26.27 -5.95 10.34
N LEU A 91 -25.56 -4.90 9.89
CA LEU A 91 -26.16 -3.56 9.84
C LEU A 91 -27.39 -3.49 8.91
N ARG A 92 -27.34 -4.14 7.75
CA ARG A 92 -28.49 -4.24 6.83
C ARG A 92 -29.65 -5.00 7.46
N ASP A 93 -29.37 -6.06 8.20
CA ASP A 93 -30.40 -6.81 8.92
C ASP A 93 -31.06 -5.95 10.02
N LEU A 94 -30.27 -5.10 10.71
CA LEU A 94 -30.79 -4.14 11.69
C LEU A 94 -31.71 -3.09 11.05
N VAL A 95 -31.32 -2.53 9.89
CA VAL A 95 -32.18 -1.62 9.11
C VAL A 95 -33.52 -2.28 8.77
N ALA A 96 -33.49 -3.54 8.33
CA ALA A 96 -34.70 -4.29 8.00
C ALA A 96 -35.59 -4.56 9.23
N SER A 97 -34.99 -4.74 10.41
CA SER A 97 -35.71 -5.00 11.66
C SER A 97 -36.31 -3.75 12.32
N ALA A 98 -35.82 -2.55 11.97
CA ALA A 98 -36.29 -1.30 12.56
C ALA A 98 -37.77 -1.07 12.22
N THR A 99 -38.63 -0.89 13.23
CA THR A 99 -40.08 -0.65 13.04
C THR A 99 -40.41 0.83 12.89
N ASP A 100 -39.67 1.71 13.57
CA ASP A 100 -39.82 3.16 13.45
C ASP A 100 -39.22 3.70 12.14
N GLY A 101 -39.96 4.57 11.46
CA GLY A 101 -39.57 5.11 10.16
C GLY A 101 -38.36 6.04 10.22
N ALA A 102 -38.23 6.86 11.28
CA ALA A 102 -37.12 7.79 11.42
C ALA A 102 -35.82 7.05 11.79
N THR A 103 -35.88 6.09 12.72
CA THR A 103 -34.75 5.21 13.04
C THR A 103 -34.32 4.40 11.82
N ARG A 104 -35.26 3.85 11.04
CA ARG A 104 -34.93 3.09 9.82
C ARG A 104 -34.18 3.94 8.80
N GLU A 105 -34.64 5.16 8.53
CA GLU A 105 -33.99 6.08 7.57
C GLU A 105 -32.54 6.39 7.98
N ARG A 106 -32.33 6.67 9.27
CA ARG A 106 -31.01 6.94 9.83
C ARG A 106 -30.08 5.73 9.71
N LEU A 107 -30.55 4.55 10.13
CA LEU A 107 -29.77 3.32 9.99
C LEU A 107 -29.48 2.99 8.52
N ASN A 108 -30.39 3.33 7.60
CA ASN A 108 -30.16 3.14 6.17
C ASN A 108 -28.97 3.99 5.67
N THR A 109 -28.87 5.24 6.10
CA THR A 109 -27.71 6.10 5.79
C THR A 109 -26.40 5.49 6.30
N VAL A 110 -26.37 4.99 7.55
CA VAL A 110 -25.18 4.33 8.11
C VAL A 110 -24.85 3.05 7.34
N SER A 111 -25.84 2.27 6.92
CA SER A 111 -25.68 1.06 6.11
C SER A 111 -25.08 1.34 4.73
N GLU A 112 -25.50 2.42 4.08
CA GLU A 112 -24.93 2.87 2.81
C GLU A 112 -23.46 3.29 2.98
N GLN A 113 -23.14 4.03 4.04
CA GLN A 113 -21.77 4.40 4.39
C GLN A 113 -20.89 3.17 4.69
N ALA A 114 -21.41 2.19 5.42
CA ALA A 114 -20.72 0.93 5.69
C ALA A 114 -20.46 0.14 4.39
N SER A 115 -21.41 0.17 3.44
CA SER A 115 -21.27 -0.48 2.13
C SER A 115 -20.17 0.18 1.28
N MET A 116 -20.07 1.52 1.29
CA MET A 116 -18.95 2.24 0.67
C MET A 116 -17.61 1.90 1.33
N THR A 117 -17.58 1.82 2.66
CA THR A 117 -16.40 1.44 3.44
C THR A 117 -15.94 0.02 3.09
N LEU A 118 -16.87 -0.93 2.93
CA LEU A 118 -16.57 -2.30 2.49
C LEU A 118 -15.93 -2.33 1.09
N ASN A 119 -16.38 -1.47 0.16
CA ASN A 119 -15.73 -1.38 -1.15
C ASN A 119 -14.29 -0.85 -1.05
N GLY A 120 -14.03 0.10 -0.14
CA GLY A 120 -12.68 0.52 0.22
C GLY A 120 -11.84 -0.61 0.81
N MET A 121 -12.43 -1.39 1.71
CA MET A 121 -11.81 -2.54 2.36
C MET A 121 -11.40 -3.63 1.35
N ARG A 122 -12.24 -3.91 0.36
CA ARG A 122 -11.91 -4.85 -0.75
C ARG A 122 -10.70 -4.38 -1.53
N ARG A 123 -10.59 -3.08 -1.82
CA ARG A 123 -9.41 -2.49 -2.48
C ARG A 123 -8.15 -2.62 -1.61
N LEU A 124 -8.26 -2.35 -0.30
CA LEU A 124 -7.15 -2.52 0.64
C LEU A 124 -6.68 -3.99 0.70
N ALA A 125 -7.61 -4.94 0.74
CA ALA A 125 -7.31 -6.37 0.74
C ALA A 125 -6.57 -6.81 -0.54
N SER A 126 -7.02 -6.32 -1.71
CA SER A 126 -6.33 -6.57 -2.98
C SER A 126 -4.91 -6.00 -2.99
N ARG A 127 -4.70 -4.80 -2.43
CA ARG A 127 -3.37 -4.19 -2.28
C ARG A 127 -2.48 -4.99 -1.35
N ALA A 128 -2.97 -5.41 -0.19
CA ALA A 128 -2.23 -6.25 0.75
C ALA A 128 -1.78 -7.56 0.06
N THR A 129 -2.68 -8.18 -0.71
CA THR A 129 -2.38 -9.39 -1.49
C THR A 129 -1.30 -9.14 -2.55
N ALA A 130 -1.33 -7.99 -3.23
CA ALA A 130 -0.29 -7.64 -4.20
C ALA A 130 1.08 -7.44 -3.54
N VAL A 131 1.12 -6.79 -2.37
CA VAL A 131 2.35 -6.62 -1.58
C VAL A 131 2.89 -7.97 -1.12
N GLU A 132 2.05 -8.85 -0.58
CA GLU A 132 2.46 -10.21 -0.17
C GLU A 132 3.03 -11.02 -1.34
N ARG A 133 2.41 -10.95 -2.52
CA ARG A 133 2.94 -11.59 -3.73
C ARG A 133 4.28 -11.01 -4.16
N ALA A 134 4.48 -9.70 -4.00
CA ALA A 134 5.77 -9.07 -4.31
C ALA A 134 6.84 -9.52 -3.31
N MET A 135 6.52 -9.58 -2.01
CA MET A 135 7.41 -10.10 -0.97
C MET A 135 7.80 -11.56 -1.21
N ALA A 136 6.86 -12.40 -1.63
CA ALA A 136 7.11 -13.82 -1.91
C ALA A 136 8.10 -14.06 -3.07
N ARG A 137 8.37 -13.05 -3.90
CA ARG A 137 9.38 -13.12 -4.98
C ARG A 137 10.78 -12.74 -4.52
N ILE A 138 10.93 -12.19 -3.31
CA ILE A 138 12.23 -11.80 -2.76
C ILE A 138 12.67 -12.91 -1.79
N PRO A 139 13.77 -13.63 -2.07
CA PRO A 139 14.26 -14.70 -1.21
C PRO A 139 14.98 -14.11 0.02
N ALA A 140 14.21 -13.50 0.93
CA ALA A 140 14.75 -12.70 2.03
C ALA A 140 15.62 -13.51 3.02
N SER A 141 15.33 -14.81 3.21
CA SER A 141 16.16 -15.71 4.00
C SER A 141 17.54 -15.87 3.38
N ASP A 142 17.58 -16.22 2.10
CA ASP A 142 18.81 -16.53 1.38
C ASP A 142 19.66 -15.27 1.24
N LEU A 143 19.02 -14.12 0.99
CA LEU A 143 19.68 -12.81 0.99
C LEU A 143 20.27 -12.44 2.36
N ALA A 144 19.64 -12.83 3.47
CA ALA A 144 20.18 -12.57 4.80
C ALA A 144 21.43 -13.41 5.08
N ASP A 145 21.43 -14.67 4.63
CA ASP A 145 22.60 -15.55 4.69
C ASP A 145 23.73 -15.04 3.79
N ASP A 146 23.40 -14.63 2.55
CA ASP A 146 24.33 -14.02 1.59
C ASP A 146 24.98 -12.76 2.13
N ARG A 147 24.22 -11.90 2.81
CA ARG A 147 24.75 -10.71 3.48
C ARG A 147 25.82 -11.07 4.50
N GLY A 148 25.60 -12.11 5.30
CA GLY A 148 26.58 -12.58 6.29
C GLY A 148 27.83 -13.13 5.63
N ARG A 149 27.68 -13.95 4.58
CA ARG A 149 28.79 -14.51 3.80
C ARG A 149 29.62 -13.44 3.11
N LEU A 150 28.97 -12.48 2.44
CA LEU A 150 29.63 -11.39 1.73
C LEU A 150 30.34 -10.42 2.68
N ALA A 151 29.77 -10.13 3.85
CA ALA A 151 30.45 -9.32 4.87
C ALA A 151 31.76 -9.96 5.33
N ALA A 152 31.76 -11.28 5.61
CA ALA A 152 32.98 -12.00 5.95
C ALA A 152 33.98 -12.05 4.76
N ALA A 153 33.48 -12.13 3.52
CA ALA A 153 34.32 -12.11 2.32
C ALA A 153 35.03 -10.76 2.12
N VAL A 154 34.36 -9.63 2.40
CA VAL A 154 34.97 -8.29 2.40
C VAL A 154 36.11 -8.22 3.42
N ASP A 155 35.92 -8.74 4.64
CA ASP A 155 36.93 -8.69 5.71
C ASP A 155 38.15 -9.58 5.43
N SER A 156 37.96 -10.67 4.68
CA SER A 156 39.01 -11.65 4.37
C SER A 156 39.67 -11.46 3.00
N ALA A 157 39.28 -10.42 2.25
CA ALA A 157 39.77 -10.18 0.90
C ALA A 157 41.29 -9.90 0.91
N GLY A 158 42.03 -10.62 0.06
CA GLY A 158 43.49 -10.48 -0.04
C GLY A 158 43.96 -9.32 -0.91
N THR A 159 43.07 -8.70 -1.70
CA THR A 159 43.37 -7.56 -2.58
C THR A 159 42.24 -6.53 -2.55
N ASP A 160 42.59 -5.28 -2.85
CA ASP A 160 41.65 -4.16 -2.87
C ASP A 160 40.56 -4.33 -3.94
N GLU A 161 40.91 -4.89 -5.11
CA GLU A 161 39.94 -5.15 -6.19
C GLU A 161 38.89 -6.20 -5.78
N LEU A 162 39.33 -7.27 -5.11
CA LEU A 162 38.43 -8.32 -4.64
C LEU A 162 37.55 -7.80 -3.49
N GLN A 163 38.12 -6.98 -2.62
CA GLN A 163 37.38 -6.30 -1.57
C GLN A 163 36.28 -5.41 -2.15
N ALA A 164 36.59 -4.59 -3.16
CA ALA A 164 35.63 -3.72 -3.83
C ALA A 164 34.51 -4.51 -4.51
N GLU A 165 34.82 -5.63 -5.17
CA GLU A 165 33.82 -6.50 -5.79
C GLU A 165 32.87 -7.12 -4.74
N HIS A 166 33.41 -7.63 -3.64
CA HIS A 166 32.60 -8.15 -2.53
C HIS A 166 31.73 -7.06 -1.89
N GLN A 167 32.25 -5.83 -1.77
CA GLN A 167 31.49 -4.71 -1.25
C GLN A 167 30.32 -4.34 -2.17
N ASN A 168 30.54 -4.30 -3.49
CA ASN A 168 29.48 -4.04 -4.47
C ASN A 168 28.36 -5.08 -4.39
N ALA A 169 28.72 -6.36 -4.25
CA ALA A 169 27.75 -7.44 -4.07
C ALA A 169 26.99 -7.31 -2.74
N LEU A 170 27.69 -6.98 -1.65
CA LEU A 170 27.09 -6.75 -0.33
C LEU A 170 26.07 -5.60 -0.38
N ASP A 171 26.43 -4.48 -1.01
CA ASP A 171 25.56 -3.32 -1.17
C ASP A 171 24.28 -3.69 -1.95
N SER A 172 24.40 -4.47 -3.03
CA SER A 172 23.24 -4.97 -3.79
C SER A 172 22.30 -5.83 -2.94
N VAL A 173 22.84 -6.77 -2.15
CA VAL A 173 22.05 -7.61 -1.24
C VAL A 173 21.35 -6.75 -0.18
N GLN A 174 22.05 -5.78 0.41
CA GLN A 174 21.48 -4.86 1.39
C GLN A 174 20.33 -4.02 0.81
N GLN A 175 20.47 -3.56 -0.44
CA GLN A 175 19.40 -2.84 -1.14
C GLN A 175 18.14 -3.70 -1.32
N GLN A 176 18.30 -4.96 -1.71
CA GLN A 176 17.17 -5.89 -1.85
C GLN A 176 16.48 -6.18 -0.51
N LEU A 177 17.25 -6.39 0.57
CA LEU A 177 16.69 -6.53 1.92
C LEU A 177 15.99 -5.26 2.40
N ALA A 178 16.48 -4.07 2.02
CA ALA A 178 15.80 -2.81 2.30
C ALA A 178 14.46 -2.70 1.56
N VAL A 179 14.36 -3.16 0.31
CA VAL A 179 13.08 -3.26 -0.42
C VAL A 179 12.11 -4.20 0.31
N TYR A 180 12.58 -5.39 0.71
CA TYR A 180 11.75 -6.35 1.45
C TYR A 180 11.18 -5.75 2.75
N ARG A 181 12.03 -5.06 3.54
CA ARG A 181 11.60 -4.39 4.78
C ARG A 181 10.53 -3.32 4.52
N ARG A 182 10.68 -2.50 3.47
CA ARG A 182 9.66 -1.51 3.08
C ARG A 182 8.34 -2.16 2.70
N LEU A 183 8.38 -3.27 1.95
CA LEU A 183 7.17 -4.03 1.60
C LEU A 183 6.51 -4.64 2.84
N SER A 184 7.28 -5.21 3.76
CA SER A 184 6.75 -5.75 5.02
C SER A 184 6.06 -4.66 5.84
N ALA A 185 6.70 -3.50 6.01
CA ALA A 185 6.10 -2.37 6.70
C ALA A 185 4.80 -1.89 6.03
N ALA A 186 4.77 -1.84 4.69
CA ALA A 186 3.56 -1.50 3.95
C ALA A 186 2.43 -2.52 4.16
N ARG A 187 2.74 -3.83 4.16
CA ARG A 187 1.77 -4.89 4.47
C ARG A 187 1.20 -4.70 5.87
N ASP A 188 2.06 -4.48 6.87
CA ASP A 188 1.65 -4.37 8.27
C ASP A 188 0.74 -3.15 8.48
N SER A 189 1.06 -2.01 7.87
CA SER A 189 0.20 -0.82 7.86
C SER A 189 -1.16 -1.07 7.19
N LEU A 190 -1.19 -1.78 6.06
CA LEU A 190 -2.44 -2.15 5.39
C LEU A 190 -3.30 -3.04 6.28
N LEU A 191 -2.71 -4.05 6.94
CA LEU A 191 -3.42 -4.95 7.85
C LEU A 191 -3.94 -4.23 9.09
N ALA A 192 -3.14 -3.34 9.69
CA ALA A 192 -3.56 -2.52 10.82
C ALA A 192 -4.75 -1.63 10.45
N ARG A 193 -4.74 -1.07 9.23
CA ARG A 193 -5.84 -0.26 8.72
C ARG A 193 -7.11 -1.08 8.51
N MET A 194 -6.97 -2.27 7.93
CA MET A 194 -8.08 -3.20 7.78
C MET A 194 -8.70 -3.53 9.15
N GLN A 195 -7.87 -3.92 10.12
CA GLN A 195 -8.30 -4.20 11.50
C GLN A 195 -9.05 -3.02 12.13
N SER A 196 -8.48 -1.81 12.09
CA SER A 196 -9.11 -0.62 12.66
C SER A 196 -10.47 -0.33 12.02
N THR A 197 -10.58 -0.48 10.69
CA THR A 197 -11.84 -0.26 9.95
C THR A 197 -12.88 -1.31 10.33
N THR A 198 -12.49 -2.58 10.44
CA THR A 198 -13.38 -3.66 10.87
C THR A 198 -13.92 -3.39 12.28
N LEU A 199 -13.04 -3.06 13.23
CA LEU A 199 -13.43 -2.79 14.61
C LEU A 199 -14.37 -1.57 14.71
N GLY A 200 -14.12 -0.52 13.91
CA GLY A 200 -15.02 0.63 13.82
C GLY A 200 -16.43 0.22 13.38
N LEU A 201 -16.55 -0.59 12.31
CA LEU A 201 -17.86 -1.07 11.83
C LEU A 201 -18.56 -2.00 12.83
N GLU A 202 -17.81 -2.85 13.54
CA GLU A 202 -18.37 -3.69 14.60
C GLU A 202 -18.88 -2.85 15.79
N GLY A 203 -18.17 -1.75 16.12
CA GLY A 203 -18.62 -0.77 17.11
C GLY A 203 -19.92 -0.05 16.69
N LEU A 204 -20.04 0.34 15.42
CA LEU A 204 -21.28 0.92 14.88
C LEU A 204 -22.45 -0.05 15.00
N ASN A 205 -22.23 -1.34 14.74
CA ASN A 205 -23.28 -2.36 14.91
C ASN A 205 -23.74 -2.46 16.37
N ALA A 206 -22.81 -2.45 17.33
CA ALA A 206 -23.17 -2.50 18.75
C ALA A 206 -24.06 -1.32 19.15
N ARG A 207 -23.73 -0.11 18.69
CA ARG A 207 -24.53 1.10 18.93
C ARG A 207 -25.87 1.11 18.20
N ALA A 208 -25.92 0.57 16.98
CA ALA A 208 -27.18 0.43 16.25
C ALA A 208 -28.15 -0.53 16.97
N VAL A 209 -27.63 -1.62 17.56
CA VAL A 209 -28.42 -2.53 18.39
C VAL A 209 -28.92 -1.82 19.66
N GLU A 210 -28.06 -1.06 20.32
CA GLU A 210 -28.44 -0.25 21.50
C GLU A 210 -29.55 0.75 21.17
N LEU A 211 -29.43 1.47 20.05
CA LEU A 211 -30.44 2.43 19.59
C LEU A 211 -31.79 1.75 19.28
N LEU A 212 -31.78 0.56 18.70
CA LEU A 212 -33.00 -0.21 18.47
C LEU A 212 -33.63 -0.71 19.78
N ALA A 213 -32.82 -1.10 20.76
CA ALA A 213 -33.30 -1.47 22.09
C ALA A 213 -33.93 -0.26 22.81
N MET A 214 -33.31 0.91 22.75
CA MET A 214 -33.81 2.13 23.40
C MET A 214 -35.07 2.69 22.72
N SER A 215 -35.14 2.68 21.39
CA SER A 215 -36.32 3.17 20.65
C SER A 215 -37.57 2.31 20.90
N SER A 216 -37.39 1.04 21.29
CA SER A 216 -38.49 0.19 21.76
C SER A 216 -38.98 0.52 23.17
N SER A 217 -38.19 1.28 23.95
CA SER A 217 -38.42 1.49 25.39
C SER A 217 -38.72 2.95 25.78
N GLU A 218 -38.36 3.98 24.99
CA GLU A 218 -38.54 5.41 25.35
C GLU A 218 -38.90 6.34 24.16
N GLY A 219 -39.74 7.36 24.44
CA GLY A 219 -40.16 8.39 23.48
C GLY A 219 -39.10 9.47 23.16
N GLY A 220 -38.23 9.19 22.18
CA GLY A 220 -37.84 10.13 21.12
C GLY A 220 -36.71 11.15 21.32
N HIS A 221 -36.24 11.46 22.54
CA HIS A 221 -35.30 12.59 22.74
C HIS A 221 -33.83 12.20 22.98
N ALA A 222 -33.54 10.98 23.45
CA ALA A 222 -32.17 10.49 23.63
C ALA A 222 -31.47 10.17 22.30
N ASP A 223 -32.25 9.93 21.25
CA ASP A 223 -31.81 9.40 19.95
C ASP A 223 -30.90 10.38 19.18
N ALA A 224 -31.17 11.68 19.24
CA ALA A 224 -30.46 12.69 18.43
C ALA A 224 -29.01 12.95 18.88
N ARG A 225 -28.72 12.88 20.19
CA ARG A 225 -27.35 13.12 20.70
C ARG A 225 -26.40 11.96 20.41
N LEU A 226 -26.88 10.73 20.53
CA LEU A 226 -26.10 9.53 20.16
C LEU A 226 -25.77 9.51 18.67
N LEU A 227 -26.64 10.07 17.82
CA LEU A 227 -26.43 10.18 16.37
C LEU A 227 -25.40 11.24 15.98
N ASP A 228 -25.38 12.39 16.64
CA ASP A 228 -24.33 13.40 16.42
C ASP A 228 -22.96 12.83 16.84
N GLU A 229 -22.90 12.14 17.98
CA GLU A 229 -21.65 11.52 18.48
C GLU A 229 -21.14 10.40 17.55
N LEU A 230 -22.05 9.62 16.94
CA LEU A 230 -21.73 8.62 15.91
C LEU A 230 -21.17 9.24 14.63
N SER A 231 -21.73 10.39 14.22
CA SER A 231 -21.28 11.11 13.02
C SER A 231 -19.92 11.74 13.24
N ASP A 232 -19.68 12.30 14.43
CA ASP A 232 -18.40 12.88 14.82
C ASP A 232 -17.29 11.83 14.93
N GLU A 233 -17.59 10.64 15.45
CA GLU A 233 -16.61 9.55 15.47
C GLU A 233 -16.27 9.01 14.08
N LEU A 234 -17.26 8.96 13.17
CA LEU A 234 -17.02 8.59 11.77
C LEU A 234 -16.14 9.62 11.06
N GLU A 235 -16.36 10.91 11.30
CA GLU A 235 -15.53 11.97 10.74
C GLU A 235 -14.13 11.99 11.37
N ALA A 236 -14.01 11.78 12.68
CA ALA A 236 -12.73 11.64 13.36
C ALA A 236 -11.92 10.45 12.83
N MET A 237 -12.59 9.32 12.58
CA MET A 237 -11.96 8.18 11.90
C MET A 237 -11.49 8.59 10.50
N ARG A 238 -12.32 9.27 9.70
CA ARG A 238 -12.00 9.76 8.34
C ARG A 238 -10.85 10.78 8.32
N VAL A 239 -10.75 11.67 9.30
CA VAL A 239 -9.64 12.63 9.42
C VAL A 239 -8.35 11.91 9.80
N GLY A 240 -8.41 11.01 10.80
CA GLY A 240 -7.28 10.14 11.14
C GLY A 240 -6.87 9.22 9.98
N GLN A 241 -7.79 8.93 9.06
CA GLN A 241 -7.50 8.19 7.84
C GLN A 241 -6.55 8.92 6.89
N VAL A 242 -6.72 10.23 6.73
CA VAL A 242 -5.91 11.08 5.86
C VAL A 242 -4.54 11.37 6.46
N GLU A 243 -4.48 11.59 7.77
CA GLU A 243 -3.24 11.93 8.48
C GLU A 243 -2.23 10.76 8.49
N VAL A 244 -2.71 9.52 8.60
CA VAL A 244 -1.86 8.32 8.52
C VAL A 244 -1.37 8.06 7.08
N GLU A 245 -2.18 8.38 6.07
CA GLU A 245 -1.77 8.28 4.67
C GLU A 245 -0.67 9.29 4.32
N GLU A 246 -0.77 10.52 4.85
CA GLU A 246 0.26 11.55 4.81
C GLU A 246 1.59 11.06 5.42
N LEU A 247 1.53 10.46 6.61
CA LEU A 247 2.70 9.96 7.33
C LEU A 247 3.36 8.78 6.59
N THR A 248 2.54 7.86 6.07
CA THR A 248 2.99 6.72 5.27
C THR A 248 3.64 7.18 3.97
N ARG A 249 3.07 8.19 3.30
CA ARG A 249 3.63 8.81 2.08
C ARG A 249 4.99 9.46 2.37
N ARG A 250 5.13 10.15 3.51
CA ARG A 250 6.39 10.75 3.97
C ARG A 250 7.48 9.71 4.24
N THR A 251 7.14 8.56 4.81
CA THR A 251 8.10 7.47 5.09
C THR A 251 8.49 6.65 3.86
N LEU A 252 7.62 6.61 2.84
CA LEU A 252 7.85 5.85 1.59
C LEU A 252 8.48 6.72 0.49
N ALA A 253 8.51 8.04 0.65
CA ALA A 253 9.30 8.92 -0.20
C ALA A 253 10.81 8.61 0.02
N PRO A 254 11.59 8.40 -1.05
CA PRO A 254 13.02 8.17 -0.92
C PRO A 254 13.67 9.39 -0.24
N GLY A 255 14.44 9.13 0.81
CA GLY A 255 14.89 10.16 1.75
C GLY A 255 15.66 11.31 1.10
N GLU A 256 15.01 12.48 1.00
CA GLU A 256 15.69 13.77 1.11
C GLU A 256 15.99 14.02 2.58
N GLY A 257 16.99 13.29 3.09
CA GLY A 257 17.41 13.33 4.48
C GLY A 257 18.92 13.29 4.60
N SER A 258 19.63 14.04 3.75
CA SER A 258 21.03 14.35 3.99
C SER A 258 21.07 15.57 4.92
N PRO A 259 21.58 15.45 6.17
CA PRO A 259 21.73 16.63 7.02
C PRO A 259 22.71 17.62 6.38
N PRO A 260 22.47 18.94 6.50
CA PRO A 260 23.38 19.95 5.95
C PRO A 260 24.77 19.78 6.54
N GLY A 261 25.76 19.72 5.65
CA GLY A 261 27.16 19.52 6.00
C GLY A 261 27.60 20.49 7.09
N ALA A 262 28.18 19.93 8.15
CA ALA A 262 28.96 20.72 9.08
C ALA A 262 30.17 21.31 8.30
N PRO A 263 30.43 22.61 8.37
CA PRO A 263 31.61 23.20 7.76
C PRO A 263 32.86 22.60 8.42
N ARG A 264 33.77 22.06 7.61
CA ARG A 264 35.17 21.86 7.98
C ARG A 264 35.78 23.25 8.18
N GLY A 265 35.68 23.76 9.40
CA GLY A 265 36.46 24.88 9.89
C GLY A 265 37.87 24.40 10.20
N ALA A 266 38.83 24.96 9.48
CA ALA A 266 40.25 24.86 9.72
C ALA A 266 40.63 25.39 11.12
N VAL A 267 41.47 24.65 11.86
CA VAL A 267 42.78 25.07 12.39
C VAL A 267 43.65 23.83 12.51
#